data_AF-A0A3F3Q524-F1
#
_entry.id   AF-A0A3F3Q524-F1
#
_cell.length_a   1.000
_cell.length_b   1.000
_cell.length_c   1.000
_cell.angle_alpha   90.00
_cell.angle_beta   90.00
_cell.angle_gamma   90.00
#
_symmetry.space_group_name_H-M   'P 1'
#
loop_
_entity.id
_entity.type
_entity.pdbx_description
1 polymer ?
#
loop_
_entity_poly.entity_id
_entity_poly.type
_entity_poly.pdbx_seq_one_letter_code
_entity_poly.pdbx_strand_id
1 'polypeptide(L)' 'MICCENQECDREWFHLDCVGLSEVPSRTAKWYCPDCRVKFNKGADGIVKNNPRR' A
#
# COMPACT_ATOMS: atom_id res chain seq x y z
N MET A 1 -11.78 1.51 0.73
CA MET A 1 -10.83 2.29 -0.09
C MET A 1 -9.53 2.41 0.69
N ILE A 2 -8.40 2.48 -0.01
CA ILE A 2 -7.06 2.59 0.57
C ILE A 2 -6.26 3.62 -0.21
N CYS A 3 -5.50 4.46 0.50
CA CYS A 3 -4.62 5.43 -0.13
C CYS A 3 -3.22 4.83 -0.34
N CYS A 4 -2.64 5.08 -1.52
CA CYS A 4 -1.25 4.77 -1.82
C CYS A 4 -0.36 5.74 -1.04
N GLU A 5 0.66 5.22 -0.37
CA GLU A 5 1.61 6.04 0.40
C GLU A 5 2.60 6.82 -0.48
N ASN A 6 2.57 6.61 -1.80
CA ASN A 6 3.34 7.41 -2.73
C ASN A 6 2.61 8.71 -3.04
N GLN A 7 3.17 9.84 -2.58
CA GLN A 7 2.61 11.19 -2.82
C GLN A 7 2.63 11.59 -4.31
N GLU A 8 3.44 10.92 -5.13
CA GLU A 8 3.49 11.13 -6.58
C GLU A 8 2.57 10.15 -7.35
N CYS A 9 1.66 9.46 -6.66
CA CYS A 9 0.72 8.55 -7.30
C CYS A 9 -0.48 9.31 -7.84
N ASP A 10 -0.69 9.30 -9.16
CA ASP A 10 -1.81 10.02 -9.81
C ASP A 10 -3.20 9.60 -9.31
N ARG A 11 -3.37 8.32 -8.96
CA ARG A 11 -4.67 7.74 -8.60
C ARG A 11 -4.99 7.76 -7.12
N GLU A 12 -4.00 7.97 -6.24
CA GLU A 12 -3.99 7.99 -4.76
C GLU A 12 -4.91 7.00 -4.03
N TRP A 13 -6.21 6.95 -4.34
CA TRP A 13 -7.26 6.12 -3.75
C TRP A 13 -7.61 4.90 -4.61
N PHE A 14 -7.67 3.74 -3.97
CA PHE A 14 -8.02 2.48 -4.61
C PHE A 14 -9.11 1.75 -3.82
N HIS A 15 -9.97 1.00 -4.50
CA HIS A 15 -10.86 0.06 -3.82
C HIS A 15 -10.04 -1.14 -3.33
N LEU A 16 -10.35 -1.63 -2.13
CA LEU A 16 -9.66 -2.76 -1.51
C LEU A 16 -9.79 -4.02 -2.38
N ASP A 17 -11.01 -4.29 -2.86
CA ASP A 17 -11.33 -5.38 -3.77
C ASP A 17 -10.53 -5.32 -5.09
N CYS A 18 -10.45 -4.15 -5.71
CA CYS A 18 -9.69 -3.96 -6.96
C CYS A 18 -8.19 -4.22 -6.83
N VAL A 19 -7.64 -4.15 -5.61
CA VAL A 19 -6.21 -4.39 -5.33
C VAL A 19 -5.95 -5.72 -4.61
N GLY A 20 -6.98 -6.57 -4.45
CA GLY A 20 -6.87 -7.86 -3.80
C GLY A 20 -6.70 -7.79 -2.27
N LEU A 21 -7.09 -6.68 -1.66
CA LEU A 21 -7.13 -6.54 -0.20
C LEU A 21 -8.52 -6.90 0.31
N SER A 22 -8.61 -7.92 1.15
CA SER A 22 -9.85 -8.28 1.84
C SER A 22 -10.13 -7.35 3.03
N GLU A 23 -9.07 -6.80 3.63
CA GLU A 23 -9.14 -5.92 4.79
C GLU A 23 -8.15 -4.75 4.66
N VAL A 24 -8.46 -3.64 5.35
CA VAL A 24 -7.53 -2.51 5.43
C VAL A 24 -6.33 -2.94 6.26
N PRO A 25 -5.09 -2.77 5.78
CA PRO A 25 -3.91 -3.13 6.54
C PRO A 25 -3.83 -2.33 7.85
N SER A 26 -3.06 -2.83 8.82
CA SER A 26 -2.92 -2.18 10.13
C SER A 26 -2.58 -0.69 10.00
N ARG A 27 -3.04 0.15 10.95
CA ARG A 27 -2.75 1.60 10.95
C ARG A 27 -1.24 1.93 10.90
N THR A 28 -0.39 1.00 11.32
CA THR A 28 1.08 1.11 11.29
C THR A 28 1.71 0.59 10.00
N ALA A 29 0.91 0.08 9.08
CA ALA A 29 1.35 -0.43 7.80
C ALA A 29 1.08 0.60 6.69
N LYS A 30 2.12 0.88 5.91
CA LYS A 30 2.07 1.71 4.71
C LYS A 30 1.72 0.81 3.53
N TRP A 31 0.77 1.22 2.68
CA TRP A 31 0.38 0.44 1.51
C TRP A 31 0.72 1.17 0.22
N TYR A 32 1.18 0.43 -0.77
CA TYR A 32 1.52 0.93 -2.10
C TYR A 32 0.71 0.22 -3.16
N CYS A 33 0.18 1.00 -4.10
CA CYS A 33 -0.59 0.50 -5.23
C CYS A 33 0.25 -0.42 -6.14
N PRO A 34 -0.38 -1.26 -7.00
CA PRO A 34 0.33 -2.20 -7.85
C PRO A 34 1.38 -1.54 -8.75
N ASP A 35 1.17 -0.30 -9.16
CA ASP A 35 2.13 0.48 -9.94
C ASP A 35 3.32 0.94 -9.10
N CYS A 36 3.06 1.55 -7.94
CA CYS A 36 4.09 2.05 -7.04
C CYS A 36 4.91 0.91 -6.42
N ARG A 37 4.30 -0.23 -6.07
CA ARG A 37 5.06 -1.37 -5.53
C ARG A 37 6.03 -1.94 -6.57
N VAL A 38 5.67 -1.94 -7.87
CA VAL A 38 6.59 -2.33 -8.96
C VAL A 38 7.70 -1.30 -9.12
N LYS A 39 7.34 -0.01 -9.18
CA LYS A 39 8.30 1.11 -9.30
C LYS A 39 9.35 1.12 -8.19
N PHE A 40 8.92 0.90 -6.94
CA PHE A 40 9.79 0.94 -5.76
C PHE A 40 10.29 -0.45 -5.34
N ASN A 41 10.01 -1.50 -6.11
CA ASN A 41 10.30 -2.90 -5.77
C ASN A 41 9.87 -3.28 -4.33
N LYS A 42 8.71 -2.77 -3.90
CA LYS A 42 8.12 -3.15 -2.61
C LYS A 42 7.47 -4.52 -2.80
N GLY A 43 7.57 -5.38 -1.79
CA GLY A 43 7.20 -6.80 -1.88
C GLY A 43 5.80 -7.07 -2.46
N ALA A 44 5.52 -8.34 -2.79
CA ALA A 44 4.35 -8.75 -3.59
C ALA A 44 3.01 -8.10 -3.20
N ASP A 45 2.79 -7.85 -1.91
CA ASP A 45 1.54 -7.26 -1.39
C ASP A 45 1.53 -5.72 -1.31
N GLY A 46 2.68 -5.07 -1.47
CA GLY A 46 2.82 -3.61 -1.34
C GLY A 46 2.61 -3.09 0.09
N ILE A 47 2.44 -3.97 1.09
CA ILE A 47 2.25 -3.62 2.49
C ILE A 47 3.61 -3.58 3.21
N VAL A 48 4.01 -2.40 3.66
CA VAL A 48 5.22 -2.15 4.46
C VAL A 48 4.82 -1.89 5.91
N LYS A 49 5.00 -2.89 6.78
CA LYS A 49 4.75 -2.76 8.22
C LYS A 49 5.93 -2.05 8.88
N ASN A 50 5.74 -0.84 9.39
CA ASN A 50 6.77 -0.20 10.21
C ASN A 50 6.65 -0.78 11.63
N ASN A 51 7.58 -1.64 12.02
CA ASN A 51 7.61 -2.19 13.37
C ASN A 51 8.31 -1.17 14.29
N PRO A 52 7.62 -0.57 15.29
CA PRO A 52 8.24 0.43 16.16
C PRO A 52 9.18 -0.18 17.22
N ARG A 53 9.57 -1.46 17.12
CA ARG A 53 10.50 -2.10 18.07
C ARG A 53 11.97 -1.95 17.65
N ARG A 54 12.42 -0.71 17.52
CA ARG A 54 13.82 -0.34 17.72
C ARG A 54 13.88 0.85 18.67
#